data_AF-A0A6G2DBT1-F1
#
_entry.id   AF-A0A6G2DBT1-F1
#
_cell.length_a   1.000
_cell.length_b   1.000
_cell.length_c   1.000
_cell.angle_alpha   90.00
_cell.angle_beta   90.00
_cell.angle_gamma   90.00
#
_symmetry.space_group_name_H-M   'P 1'
#
loop_
_entity.id
_entity.type
_entity.pdbx_description
1 polymer ?
#
loop_
_entity_poly.entity_id
_entity_poly.type
_entity_poly.pdbx_seq_one_letter_code
_entity_poly.pdbx_strand_id
1 'polypeptide(L)'
;QLDEKAYIHWDKLPEGSKGIQEAFAQVGQGLSQTPEKVTTFQQNLDMLIPGLSGLLLTLLCMYLLKKKVSPITIILALFAVGIVAHVLHIM
;
A
#
# COMPACT_ATOMS: atom_id res chain seq x y z
N GLN A 1 9.77 -7.79 -8.30
CA GLN A 1 9.35 -8.65 -9.41
C GLN A 1 8.89 -9.99 -8.86
N LEU A 2 7.77 -10.49 -9.37
CA LEU A 2 7.26 -11.83 -9.07
C LEU A 2 7.93 -12.88 -9.97
N ASP A 3 8.02 -14.11 -9.46
CA ASP A 3 8.50 -15.25 -10.24
C ASP A 3 7.64 -15.45 -11.51
N GLU A 4 8.22 -16.02 -12.56
CA GLU A 4 7.62 -16.12 -13.91
C GLU A 4 6.34 -16.96 -13.93
N LYS A 5 6.11 -17.77 -12.89
CA LYS A 5 4.90 -18.58 -12.66
C LYS A 5 3.90 -17.96 -11.69
N ALA A 6 4.13 -16.75 -11.20
CA ALA A 6 3.34 -16.12 -10.14
C ALA A 6 2.41 -15.00 -10.64
N TYR A 7 2.36 -14.74 -11.95
CA TYR A 7 1.46 -13.77 -12.56
C TYR A 7 0.85 -14.25 -13.89
N ILE A 8 -0.26 -13.64 -14.30
CA ILE A 8 -1.01 -13.99 -15.50
C ILE A 8 -0.28 -13.48 -16.75
N HIS A 9 0.02 -14.39 -17.67
CA HIS A 9 0.60 -14.06 -18.98
C HIS A 9 -0.51 -13.75 -19.98
N TRP A 10 -0.88 -12.47 -20.04
CA TRP A 10 -1.98 -11.99 -20.89
C TRP A 10 -1.75 -12.27 -22.38
N ASP A 11 -0.50 -12.36 -22.83
CA ASP A 11 -0.12 -12.67 -24.22
C ASP A 11 -0.37 -14.13 -24.64
N LYS A 12 -0.61 -15.03 -23.67
CA LYS A 12 -0.82 -16.47 -23.92
C LYS A 12 -2.28 -16.90 -23.82
N LEU A 13 -3.19 -15.98 -23.52
CA LEU A 13 -4.61 -16.26 -23.36
C LEU A 13 -5.36 -16.19 -24.71
N PRO A 14 -6.34 -17.08 -24.96
CA PRO A 14 -7.13 -17.07 -26.18
C PRO A 14 -8.01 -15.80 -26.28
N GLU A 15 -8.08 -15.19 -27.45
CA GLU A 15 -8.86 -13.96 -27.67
C GLU A 15 -10.36 -14.17 -27.42
N GLY A 16 -11.01 -13.18 -26.81
CA GLY A 16 -12.46 -13.17 -26.54
C GLY A 16 -12.85 -13.68 -25.14
N SER A 17 -14.11 -14.10 -25.00
CA SER A 17 -14.72 -14.43 -23.70
C SER A 17 -14.07 -15.62 -22.98
N LYS A 18 -13.39 -16.51 -23.71
CA LYS A 18 -12.67 -17.67 -23.15
C LYS A 18 -11.38 -17.28 -22.42
N GLY A 19 -10.61 -16.32 -22.95
CA GLY A 19 -9.39 -15.84 -22.27
C GLY A 19 -9.68 -15.10 -20.97
N ILE A 20 -10.80 -14.39 -20.91
CA ILE A 20 -11.28 -13.76 -19.67
C ILE A 20 -11.62 -14.84 -18.63
N GLN A 21 -12.29 -15.92 -19.04
CA GLN A 21 -12.65 -17.03 -18.15
C GLN A 21 -11.41 -17.77 -17.59
N GLU A 22 -10.38 -18.00 -18.40
CA GLU A 22 -9.12 -18.57 -17.96
C GLU A 22 -8.31 -17.62 -17.07
N ALA A 23 -8.31 -16.31 -17.35
CA ALA A 23 -7.69 -15.32 -16.48
C ALA A 23 -8.34 -15.31 -15.09
N PHE A 24 -9.67 -15.34 -15.01
CA PHE A 24 -10.38 -15.42 -13.71
C PHE A 24 -10.13 -16.75 -12.99
N ALA A 25 -10.03 -17.87 -13.72
CA ALA A 25 -9.66 -19.16 -13.13
C ALA A 25 -8.23 -19.12 -12.56
N GLN A 26 -7.29 -18.44 -13.23
CA GLN A 26 -5.91 -18.24 -12.79
C GLN A 26 -5.82 -17.29 -11.58
N VAL A 27 -6.60 -16.20 -11.54
CA VAL A 27 -6.73 -15.35 -10.34
C VAL A 27 -7.28 -16.15 -9.15
N GLY A 28 -8.28 -17.01 -9.38
CA GLY A 28 -8.85 -17.88 -8.34
C GLY A 28 -7.86 -18.92 -7.78
N GLN A 29 -6.81 -19.24 -8.53
CA GLN A 29 -5.70 -20.09 -8.09
C GLN A 29 -4.58 -19.32 -7.35
N GLY A 30 -4.75 -18.01 -7.15
CA GLY A 30 -3.81 -17.17 -6.41
C GLY A 30 -2.70 -16.53 -7.25
N LEU A 31 -2.81 -16.57 -8.58
CA LEU A 31 -1.88 -15.86 -9.47
C LEU A 31 -2.17 -14.36 -9.46
N SER A 32 -1.11 -13.56 -9.41
CA SER A 32 -1.23 -12.11 -9.46
C SER A 32 -1.55 -11.61 -10.87
N GLN A 33 -2.36 -10.56 -10.98
CA GLN A 33 -2.71 -9.99 -12.31
C GLN A 33 -1.58 -9.15 -12.92
N THR A 34 -0.58 -8.78 -12.11
CA THR A 34 0.56 -7.94 -12.50
C THR A 34 1.88 -8.60 -12.10
N PRO A 35 2.93 -8.52 -12.94
CA PRO A 35 4.26 -9.09 -12.67
C PRO A 35 5.01 -8.40 -11.51
N GLU A 36 4.50 -7.28 -11.04
CA GLU A 36 5.07 -6.53 -9.92
C GLU A 36 4.25 -6.75 -8.65
N LYS A 37 4.88 -7.40 -7.67
CA LYS A 37 4.43 -7.36 -6.29
C LYS A 37 4.98 -6.07 -5.69
N VAL A 38 4.17 -5.03 -5.68
CA VAL A 38 4.48 -3.82 -4.93
C VAL A 38 4.21 -4.13 -3.47
N THR A 39 5.26 -4.51 -2.73
CA THR A 39 5.23 -4.50 -1.26
C THR A 39 5.57 -3.10 -0.80
N THR A 40 4.56 -2.30 -0.50
CA THR A 40 4.76 -0.98 0.10
C THR A 40 5.43 -1.14 1.46
N PHE A 41 6.18 -0.13 1.90
CA PHE A 41 6.79 -0.13 3.24
C PHE A 41 5.73 -0.37 4.32
N GLN A 42 4.53 0.20 4.11
CA GLN A 42 3.38 0.04 4.98
C GLN A 42 2.89 -1.42 5.07
N GLN A 43 2.81 -2.14 3.94
CA GLN A 43 2.46 -3.55 3.93
C GLN A 43 3.48 -4.44 4.67
N ASN A 44 4.76 -4.07 4.64
CA ASN A 44 5.77 -4.76 5.44
C ASN A 44 5.58 -4.52 6.94
N LEU A 45 5.24 -3.29 7.33
CA LEU A 45 4.93 -2.96 8.73
C LEU A 45 3.65 -3.67 9.21
N ASP A 46 2.59 -3.67 8.40
CA ASP A 46 1.31 -4.30 8.73
C ASP A 46 1.38 -5.83 8.76
N MET A 47 2.29 -6.44 7.98
CA MET A 47 2.62 -7.87 8.09
C MET A 47 3.23 -8.21 9.45
N LEU A 48 3.99 -7.29 10.06
CA LEU A 48 4.63 -7.51 11.36
C LEU A 48 3.61 -7.30 12.49
N ILE A 49 2.93 -6.15 12.49
CA ILE A 49 1.83 -5.83 13.39
C ILE A 49 0.83 -4.95 12.63
N PRO A 50 -0.43 -5.40 12.42
CA PRO A 50 -1.43 -4.57 11.77
C PRO A 50 -1.70 -3.31 12.59
N GLY A 51 -1.57 -2.13 11.96
CA GLY A 51 -1.83 -0.84 12.61
C GLY A 51 -0.62 -0.22 13.34
N LEU A 52 0.59 -0.74 13.12
CA LEU A 52 1.83 -0.16 13.69
C LEU A 52 2.05 1.32 13.29
N SER A 53 1.71 1.69 12.06
CA SER A 53 1.82 3.09 11.59
C SER A 53 0.92 4.05 12.37
N GLY A 54 -0.31 3.65 12.66
CA GLY A 54 -1.23 4.41 13.51
C GLY A 54 -0.71 4.54 14.94
N LEU A 55 -0.13 3.47 15.48
CA LEU A 55 0.48 3.49 16.82
C LEU A 55 1.67 4.46 16.87
N LEU A 56 2.55 4.45 15.86
CA LEU A 56 3.66 5.41 15.78
C LEU A 56 3.16 6.86 15.72
N LEU A 57 2.09 7.14 14.96
CA LEU A 57 1.50 8.47 14.91
C LEU A 57 0.93 8.90 16.27
N THR A 58 0.25 8.01 16.99
CA THR A 58 -0.29 8.34 18.32
C THR A 58 0.83 8.60 19.35
N LEU A 59 1.89 7.79 19.34
CA LEU A 59 3.08 8.03 20.17
C LEU A 59 3.76 9.34 19.82
N LEU A 60 3.86 9.68 18.52
CA LEU A 60 4.39 10.96 18.05
C LEU A 60 3.54 12.13 18.56
N CYS A 61 2.22 12.05 18.47
CA CYS A 61 1.31 13.06 18.99
C CYS A 61 1.46 13.24 20.51
N MET A 62 1.51 12.15 21.28
CA MET A 62 1.74 12.21 22.73
C MET A 62 3.10 12.83 23.06
N TYR A 63 4.15 12.51 22.30
CA TYR A 63 5.47 13.11 22.45
C TYR A 63 5.47 14.62 22.17
N LEU A 64 4.81 15.05 21.08
CA LEU A 64 4.65 16.46 20.72
C LEU A 64 3.88 17.23 21.80
N LEU A 65 2.83 16.63 22.37
CA LEU A 65 2.10 17.22 23.49
C LEU A 65 2.97 17.36 24.75
N LYS A 66 3.84 16.37 25.06
CA LYS A 66 4.82 16.48 26.16
C LYS A 66 5.83 17.61 25.95
N LYS A 67 6.09 18.02 24.71
CA LYS A 67 6.93 19.17 24.36
C LYS A 67 6.19 20.52 24.43
N LYS A 68 4.96 20.57 24.97
CA LYS A 68 4.07 21.75 25.00
C LYS A 68 3.70 22.27 23.61
N VAL A 69 3.73 21.42 22.58
CA VAL A 69 3.22 21.80 21.26
C VAL A 69 1.69 21.86 21.33
N SER A 70 1.11 22.95 20.83
CA SER A 70 -0.34 23.12 20.79
C SER A 70 -0.98 22.11 19.82
N PRO A 71 -2.13 21.50 20.17
CA PRO A 71 -2.87 20.60 19.27
C PRO A 71 -3.18 21.21 17.90
N ILE A 72 -3.48 22.52 17.86
CA ILE A 72 -3.77 23.23 16.60
C ILE A 72 -2.55 23.21 15.68
N THR A 73 -1.35 23.42 16.24
CA THR A 73 -0.10 23.39 15.49
C THR A 73 0.19 21.98 14.95
N ILE A 74 -0.13 20.93 15.72
CA ILE A 74 0.03 19.54 15.28
C ILE A 74 -0.86 19.24 14.07
N ILE A 75 -2.14 19.68 14.12
CA ILE A 75 -3.08 19.48 13.01
C ILE A 75 -2.59 20.20 11.74
N LEU A 76 -2.16 21.46 11.86
CA LEU A 76 -1.65 22.23 10.73
C LEU A 76 -0.37 21.60 10.14
N ALA A 77 0.54 21.11 10.99
CA ALA A 77 1.74 20.43 10.56
C ALA A 77 1.42 19.13 9.81
N LEU A 78 0.50 18.31 10.32
CA LEU A 78 0.07 17.07 9.66
C LEU A 78 -0.58 17.36 8.31
N PHE A 79 -1.37 18.44 8.20
CA PHE A 79 -1.99 18.85 6.94
C PHE A 79 -0.94 19.27 5.90
N ALA A 80 0.03 20.10 6.30
CA ALA A 80 1.14 20.50 5.43
C ALA A 80 1.98 19.30 4.98
N VAL A 81 2.31 18.39 5.90
CA VAL A 81 3.03 17.14 5.58
C VAL A 81 2.24 16.28 4.60
N GLY A 82 0.91 16.16 4.78
CA GLY A 82 0.05 15.41 3.88
C GLY A 82 0.05 15.95 2.45
N ILE A 83 -0.04 17.28 2.29
CA ILE A 83 0.02 17.94 0.99
C ILE A 83 1.38 17.68 0.32
N VAL A 84 2.48 17.86 1.04
CA VAL A 84 3.84 17.66 0.49
C VAL A 84 4.05 16.21 0.08
N ALA A 85 3.63 15.24 0.92
CA ALA A 85 3.76 13.83 0.61
C ALA A 85 2.96 13.41 -0.63
N HIS A 86 1.76 13.98 -0.82
CA HIS A 86 0.94 13.74 -2.01
C HIS A 86 1.58 14.31 -3.27
N VAL A 87 2.11 15.55 -3.20
CA VAL A 87 2.81 16.18 -4.33
C VAL A 87 4.07 15.41 -4.74
N LEU A 88 4.74 14.76 -3.77
CA LEU A 88 5.92 13.93 -4.03
C LEU A 88 5.58 12.48 -4.44
N HIS A 89 4.31 12.12 -4.63
CA HIS A 89 3.85 10.75 -4.92
C HIS A 89 4.33 9.68 -3.91
N ILE A 90 4.59 10.08 -2.66
CA ILE A 90 4.95 9.17 -1.56
C ILE A 90 3.68 8.57 -0.91
N MET A 91 2.58 9.31 -0.96
CA MET A 91 1.24 8.89 -0.54
C MET A 91 0.26 8.91 -1.71
#